data_AF-A0A9E3KAC8-F1
#
_entry.id   AF-A0A9E3KAC8-F1
#
_cell.length_a   1.000
_cell.length_b   1.000
_cell.length_c   1.000
_cell.angle_alpha   90.00
_cell.angle_beta   90.00
_cell.angle_gamma   90.00
#
_symmetry.space_group_name_H-M   'P 1'
#
loop_
_entity.id
_entity.type
_entity.pdbx_description
1 polymer ?
#
loop_
_entity_poly.entity_id
_entity_poly.type
_entity_poly.pdbx_seq_one_letter_code
_entity_poly.pdbx_strand_id
1 'polypeptide(L)'
;MAHLLSTDLQRGGDAALRAMFAARKAVFIDLLRWDLPAVDEQFEIDAYDNENAHYLILVDGDGKHLGSARLLPTLCPHILGDLFPHLSAGP
;
A
#
# COMPACT_ATOMS: atom_id res chain seq x y z
N MET A 1 -14.10 15.95 6.25
CA MET A 1 -13.82 16.07 4.81
C MET A 1 -12.71 15.07 4.49
N ALA A 2 -12.79 14.37 3.37
CA ALA A 2 -11.83 13.33 3.02
C ALA A 2 -10.83 13.91 2.01
N HIS A 3 -9.52 13.76 2.28
CA HIS A 3 -8.47 14.24 1.39
C HIS A 3 -7.83 13.04 0.69
N LEU A 4 -7.65 13.14 -0.63
CA LEU A 4 -6.90 12.17 -1.43
C LEU A 4 -5.45 12.66 -1.53
N LEU A 5 -4.52 11.90 -0.97
CA LEU A 5 -3.10 12.08 -1.21
C LEU A 5 -2.68 11.11 -2.32
N SER A 6 -2.26 11.66 -3.46
CA SER A 6 -1.49 10.97 -4.50
C SER A 6 -0.01 11.25 -4.23
N THR A 7 0.90 10.38 -4.65
CA THR A 7 2.35 10.42 -4.37
C THR A 7 3.12 11.63 -4.94
N ASP A 8 2.46 12.76 -5.20
CA ASP A 8 3.11 14.06 -5.24
C ASP A 8 3.39 14.49 -3.78
N LEU A 9 4.61 14.19 -3.33
CA LEU A 9 5.18 14.52 -2.02
C LEU A 9 5.06 16.03 -1.70
N GLN A 10 3.90 16.48 -1.23
CA GLN A 10 3.70 17.82 -0.68
C GLN A 10 2.94 17.72 0.65
N ARG A 11 3.62 18.19 1.70
CA ARG A 11 3.13 18.55 3.05
C ARG A 11 1.95 17.71 3.59
N GLY A 12 2.29 16.53 4.11
CA GLY A 12 1.37 15.60 4.78
C GLY A 12 1.65 14.12 4.50
N GLY A 13 2.42 13.85 3.43
CA GLY A 13 2.71 12.51 2.92
C GLY A 13 3.25 11.54 3.96
N ASP A 14 4.29 11.90 4.72
CA ASP A 14 5.01 10.94 5.55
C ASP A 14 4.17 10.32 6.68
N ALA A 15 3.35 11.11 7.37
CA ALA A 15 2.51 10.61 8.45
C ALA A 15 1.38 9.70 7.92
N ALA A 16 0.74 10.11 6.84
CA ALA A 16 -0.31 9.34 6.19
C ALA A 16 0.24 8.03 5.60
N LEU A 17 1.43 8.06 5.00
CA LEU A 17 2.12 6.89 4.45
C LEU A 17 2.50 5.89 5.55
N ARG A 18 3.09 6.36 6.66
CA ARG A 18 3.41 5.50 7.82
C ARG A 18 2.15 4.89 8.43
N ALA A 19 1.07 5.66 8.56
CA ALA A 19 -0.21 5.16 9.05
C ALA A 19 -0.79 4.08 8.13
N MET A 20 -0.69 4.28 6.81
CA MET A 20 -1.11 3.30 5.81
C MET A 20 -0.32 1.98 5.90
N PHE A 21 1.01 2.02 6.02
CA PHE A 21 1.82 0.80 6.18
C PHE A 21 1.56 0.07 7.51
N ALA A 22 1.29 0.82 8.59
CA ALA A 22 0.90 0.22 9.86
C ALA A 22 -0.49 -0.44 9.77
N ALA A 23 -1.44 0.21 9.09
CA ALA A 23 -2.77 -0.35 8.84
C ALA A 23 -2.69 -1.65 8.01
N ARG A 24 -1.80 -1.70 7.01
CA ARG A 24 -1.55 -2.93 6.23
C ARG A 24 -1.06 -4.09 7.09
N LYS A 25 -0.10 -3.86 8.00
CA LYS A 25 0.36 -4.87 8.97
C LYS A 25 -0.80 -5.38 9.83
N ALA A 26 -1.61 -4.47 10.37
CA ALA A 26 -2.77 -4.82 11.18
C ALA A 26 -3.80 -5.69 10.41
N VAL A 27 -3.96 -5.45 9.10
CA VAL A 27 -4.90 -6.22 8.26
C VAL A 27 -4.28 -7.52 7.78
N PHE A 28 -3.18 -7.48 7.03
CA PHE A 28 -2.64 -8.66 6.35
C PHE A 28 -1.96 -9.63 7.32
N ILE A 29 -1.18 -9.13 8.26
CA ILE A 29 -0.42 -9.96 9.20
C ILE A 29 -1.25 -10.27 10.44
N ASP A 30 -1.76 -9.26 11.14
CA ASP A 30 -2.40 -9.49 12.45
C ASP A 30 -3.80 -10.09 12.32
N LEU A 31 -4.62 -9.57 11.42
CA LEU A 31 -6.00 -10.03 11.23
C LEU A 31 -6.09 -11.24 10.31
N LEU A 32 -5.54 -11.16 9.10
CA LEU A 32 -5.65 -12.21 8.09
C LEU A 32 -4.60 -13.33 8.26
N ARG A 33 -3.61 -13.14 9.13
CA ARG A 33 -2.57 -14.15 9.44
C ARG A 33 -1.77 -14.60 8.22
N TRP A 34 -1.55 -13.70 7.26
CA TRP A 34 -0.65 -14.00 6.14
C TRP A 34 0.78 -14.10 6.67
N ASP A 35 1.52 -15.09 6.15
CA ASP A 35 2.92 -15.31 6.49
C ASP A 35 3.80 -14.32 5.72
N LEU A 36 3.86 -13.09 6.23
CA LEU A 36 4.62 -11.98 5.66
C LEU A 36 5.51 -11.34 6.74
N PRO A 37 6.72 -10.87 6.38
CA PRO A 37 7.59 -10.18 7.33
C PRO A 37 7.03 -8.79 7.68
N ALA A 38 7.17 -8.40 8.94
CA ALA A 38 6.97 -7.02 9.37
C ALA A 38 8.31 -6.29 9.45
N VAL A 39 8.37 -5.06 8.95
CA VAL A 39 9.52 -4.17 9.12
C VAL A 39 9.39 -3.46 10.47
N ASP A 40 10.44 -3.55 11.30
CA ASP A 40 10.50 -2.99 12.66
C ASP A 40 9.32 -3.39 13.56
N GLU A 41 8.68 -4.54 13.31
CA GLU A 41 7.43 -4.99 13.96
C GLU A 41 6.24 -4.02 13.80
N GLN A 42 6.35 -3.03 12.92
CA GLN A 42 5.39 -1.92 12.80
C GLN A 42 4.70 -1.87 11.46
N PHE A 43 5.41 -2.23 10.38
CA PHE A 43 4.97 -1.94 9.02
C PHE A 43 4.96 -3.20 8.17
N GLU A 44 3.96 -3.31 7.30
CA GLU A 44 3.98 -4.27 6.21
C GLU A 44 4.37 -3.52 4.93
N ILE A 45 5.54 -3.88 4.40
CA ILE A 45 6.18 -3.29 3.22
C ILE A 45 6.73 -4.45 2.40
N ASP A 46 6.39 -4.51 1.12
CA ASP A 46 6.81 -5.57 0.20
C ASP A 46 7.70 -5.01 -0.94
N ALA A 47 8.14 -5.90 -1.84
CA ALA A 47 8.99 -5.54 -2.97
C ALA A 47 8.34 -4.59 -3.99
N TYR A 48 7.01 -4.45 -3.96
CA TYR A 48 6.25 -3.56 -4.84
C TYR A 48 6.05 -2.16 -4.24
N ASP A 49 6.46 -1.93 -2.99
CA ASP A 49 6.48 -0.61 -2.37
C ASP A 49 7.74 0.18 -2.76
N ASN A 50 7.87 0.48 -4.06
CA ASN A 50 9.03 1.19 -4.64
C ASN A 50 8.62 2.51 -5.31
N GLU A 51 9.53 3.17 -6.02
CA GLU A 51 9.31 4.46 -6.68
C GLU A 51 8.20 4.44 -7.74
N ASN A 52 7.81 3.28 -8.25
CA ASN A 52 6.72 3.13 -9.22
C ASN A 52 5.35 2.96 -8.54
N ALA A 53 5.30 2.83 -7.21
CA ALA A 53 4.06 2.66 -6.48
C ALA A 53 3.31 3.98 -6.31
N HIS A 54 2.05 3.98 -6.73
CA HIS A 54 1.14 5.08 -6.48
C HIS A 54 0.17 4.73 -5.37
N TYR A 55 0.11 5.56 -4.33
CA TYR A 55 -0.81 5.35 -3.21
C TYR A 55 -1.93 6.37 -3.29
N LEU A 56 -3.15 5.88 -3.10
CA LEU A 56 -4.32 6.68 -2.82
C LEU A 56 -4.59 6.53 -1.32
N ILE A 57 -4.36 7.58 -0.55
CA ILE A 57 -4.57 7.55 0.90
C ILE A 57 -5.71 8.48 1.26
N LEU A 58 -6.70 7.93 1.98
CA LEU A 58 -7.85 8.65 2.52
C LEU A 58 -7.57 9.02 3.97
N VAL A 59 -7.65 10.31 4.28
CA VAL A 59 -7.56 10.82 5.65
C VAL A 59 -8.79 11.64 6.03
N ASP A 60 -9.12 11.71 7.32
CA ASP A 60 -10.12 12.63 7.85
C ASP A 60 -9.58 14.07 8.00
N GLY A 61 -10.39 14.96 8.57
CA GLY A 61 -10.03 16.38 8.75
C GLY A 61 -8.89 16.61 9.75
N ASP A 62 -8.60 15.64 10.60
CA ASP A 62 -7.50 15.66 11.57
C ASP A 62 -6.25 14.95 11.03
N GLY A 63 -6.29 14.46 9.80
CA GLY A 63 -5.19 13.76 9.14
C GLY A 63 -5.08 12.28 9.52
N LYS A 64 -6.07 11.70 10.20
CA LYS A 64 -6.08 10.28 10.54
C LYS A 64 -6.40 9.42 9.31
N HIS A 65 -5.62 8.36 9.11
CA HIS A 65 -5.85 7.38 8.04
C HIS A 65 -7.20 6.67 8.22
N LEU A 66 -7.98 6.66 7.13
CA LEU A 66 -9.28 5.98 7.04
C LEU A 66 -9.25 4.78 6.09
N GLY A 67 -8.33 4.77 5.13
CA GLY A 67 -8.23 3.73 4.13
C GLY A 67 -7.24 4.10 3.04
N SER A 68 -6.87 3.11 2.23
CA SER A 68 -5.90 3.31 1.16
C SER A 68 -5.96 2.24 0.08
N ALA A 69 -5.49 2.58 -1.12
CA ALA A 69 -5.24 1.65 -2.20
C ALA A 69 -3.85 1.91 -2.80
N ARG A 70 -3.22 0.86 -3.34
CA ARG A 70 -1.97 0.93 -4.10
C ARG A 70 -2.25 0.60 -5.56
N LEU A 71 -1.70 1.40 -6.45
CA LEU A 71 -1.74 1.22 -7.90
C LEU A 71 -0.31 1.03 -8.39
N LEU A 72 -0.11 -0.01 -9.22
CA LEU A 72 1.17 -0.35 -9.82
C LEU A 72 1.05 -0.27 -11.35
N PRO A 73 1.97 0.39 -12.06
CA PRO A 73 2.03 0.33 -13.51
C PRO A 73 2.24 -1.10 -13.99
N THR A 74 1.44 -1.55 -14.96
CA THR A 74 1.52 -2.93 -15.51
C THR A 74 2.77 -3.19 -16.35
N LEU A 75 3.52 -2.14 -16.72
CA LEU A 75 4.81 -2.23 -17.40
C LEU A 75 6.00 -2.38 -16.43
N CYS A 76 5.75 -2.32 -15.12
CA CYS A 76 6.73 -2.52 -14.05
C CYS A 76 6.43 -3.83 -13.30
N PRO A 77 7.33 -4.31 -12.43
CA PRO A 77 7.07 -5.45 -11.55
C PRO A 77 5.77 -5.26 -10.76
N HIS A 78 4.91 -6.29 -10.75
CA HIS A 78 3.61 -6.28 -10.07
C HIS A 78 3.12 -7.70 -9.81
N ILE A 79 2.27 -7.85 -8.77
CA ILE A 79 1.80 -9.15 -8.25
C ILE A 79 1.25 -10.09 -9.34
N LEU A 80 0.43 -9.56 -10.26
CA LEU A 80 -0.20 -10.38 -11.31
C LEU A 80 0.84 -10.95 -12.28
N GLY A 81 1.82 -10.14 -12.71
CA GLY A 81 2.89 -10.57 -13.61
C GLY A 81 3.90 -11.51 -12.93
N ASP A 82 4.22 -11.25 -11.67
CA ASP A 82 5.34 -11.91 -10.99
C ASP A 82 4.92 -13.16 -10.19
N LEU A 83 3.79 -13.10 -9.48
CA LEU A 83 3.33 -14.19 -8.59
C LEU A 83 2.19 -15.02 -9.19
N PHE A 84 1.29 -14.39 -9.95
CA PHE A 84 0.10 -15.07 -10.47
C PHE A 84 -0.10 -14.91 -11.99
N PRO A 85 0.94 -15.09 -12.83
CA PRO A 85 0.83 -14.82 -14.27
C PRO A 85 -0.22 -15.70 -14.96
N HIS A 86 -0.46 -16.90 -14.42
CA HIS A 86 -1.48 -17.82 -14.91
C HIS A 86 -2.91 -17.28 -14.80
N LEU A 87 -3.19 -16.32 -13.90
CA LEU A 87 -4.50 -15.66 -13.80
C LEU A 87 -4.76 -14.67 -14.94
N SER A 88 -3.75 -14.38 -15.77
CA SER A 88 -3.83 -13.44 -16.90
C SER A 88 -3.39 -14.05 -18.23
N ALA A 89 -3.22 -15.37 -18.30
CA ALA A 89 -2.71 -16.06 -19.48
C ALA A 89 -3.63 -15.99 -20.71
N GLY A 90 -4.87 -15.52 -20.56
CA GLY A 90 -5.88 -15.58 -21.63
C GLY A 90 -6.22 -17.02 -22.03
N PRO A 91 -7.21 -17.22 -22.90
CA PRO A 91 -7.41 -18.50 -23.59
C PRO A 91 -6.29 -18.81 -24.60
#